data_AF-A0A1D1ZG51-F1
#
_entry.id   AF-A0A1D1ZG51-F1
#
_cell.length_a   1.000
_cell.length_b   1.000
_cell.length_c   1.000
_cell.angle_alpha   90.00
_cell.angle_beta   90.00
_cell.angle_gamma   90.00
#
_symmetry.space_group_name_H-M   'P 1'
#
loop_
_entity.id
_entity.type
_entity.pdbx_description
1 polymer ?
#
loop_
_entity_poly.entity_id
_entity_poly.type
_entity_poly.pdbx_seq_one_letter_code
_entity_poly.pdbx_strand_id
1 'polypeptide(L)'
;SSSSSSPACQVLVKRRTDDHPPRITITYVNGAEEVVDATSTSAHSLRERILHNGRMLETEKMFRDAGERWPVLIPEDELRMPFPGTKAFDRAVDVEVSQEKQKKRASECEIKIKMKYFG
;
A
#
# COMPACT_ATOMS: atom_id res chain seq x y z
N SER A 1 -13.81 6.30 -22.41
CA SER A 1 -13.51 5.66 -21.12
C SER A 1 -12.43 6.48 -20.42
N SER A 2 -12.83 7.34 -19.50
CA SER A 2 -11.98 8.30 -18.80
C SER A 2 -11.08 7.58 -17.79
N SER A 3 -9.81 7.37 -18.12
CA SER A 3 -8.81 7.01 -17.12
C SER A 3 -8.61 8.22 -16.21
N SER A 4 -9.12 8.13 -14.98
CA SER A 4 -8.69 8.97 -13.87
C SER A 4 -7.23 8.63 -13.55
N SER A 5 -6.32 9.05 -14.43
CA SER A 5 -4.88 8.97 -14.25
C SER A 5 -4.49 10.14 -13.36
N SER A 6 -3.74 9.88 -12.31
CA SER A 6 -3.01 10.94 -11.63
C SER A 6 -2.24 11.74 -12.70
N PRO A 7 -2.42 13.06 -12.81
CA PRO A 7 -1.79 13.86 -13.87
C PRO A 7 -0.26 13.87 -13.79
N ALA A 8 0.31 13.38 -12.68
CA ALA A 8 1.74 13.20 -12.46
C ALA A 8 2.30 11.86 -12.95
N CYS A 9 1.46 10.88 -13.31
CA CYS A 9 1.91 9.57 -13.75
C CYS A 9 1.97 9.51 -15.28
N GLN A 10 3.15 9.24 -15.84
CA GLN A 10 3.35 9.07 -17.27
C GLN A 10 3.38 7.59 -17.64
N VAL A 11 2.66 7.22 -18.70
CA VAL A 11 2.68 5.87 -19.26
C VAL A 11 3.33 5.93 -20.64
N LEU A 12 4.38 5.12 -20.86
CA LEU A 12 5.07 4.99 -22.13
C LEU A 12 4.98 3.54 -22.64
N VAL A 13 4.66 3.38 -23.91
CA VAL A 13 4.63 2.06 -24.58
C VAL A 13 5.71 2.03 -25.66
N LYS A 14 6.69 1.13 -25.50
CA LYS A 14 7.72 0.87 -26.50
C LYS A 14 7.43 -0.47 -27.19
N ARG A 15 7.06 -0.41 -28.46
CA ARG A 15 6.92 -1.61 -29.30
C ARG A 15 8.29 -2.08 -29.77
N ARG A 16 8.51 -3.39 -29.79
CA ARG A 16 9.72 -4.01 -30.31
C ARG A 16 9.33 -5.20 -31.19
N THR A 17 10.24 -5.59 -32.09
CA THR A 17 10.08 -6.72 -33.02
C THR A 17 11.17 -7.76 -32.84
N ASP A 18 11.90 -7.72 -31.73
CA ASP A 18 12.95 -8.67 -31.41
C ASP A 18 12.42 -9.83 -30.56
N ASP A 19 13.18 -10.93 -30.51
CA ASP A 19 12.76 -12.19 -29.85
C ASP A 19 12.84 -12.17 -28.32
N HIS A 20 12.93 -10.99 -27.69
CA HIS A 20 12.96 -10.88 -26.23
C HIS A 20 11.54 -10.86 -25.64
N PRO A 21 11.33 -11.50 -24.48
CA PRO A 21 10.02 -11.49 -23.81
C PRO A 21 9.61 -10.07 -23.40
N PRO A 22 8.30 -9.78 -23.35
CA PRO A 22 7.78 -8.49 -22.94
C PRO A 22 8.15 -8.17 -21.49
N ARG A 23 8.54 -6.91 -21.26
CA ARG A 23 8.93 -6.40 -19.94
C ARG A 23 8.16 -5.13 -19.64
N ILE A 24 7.82 -4.95 -18.38
CA ILE A 24 7.22 -3.71 -17.86
C ILE A 24 8.26 -3.09 -16.93
N THR A 25 8.51 -1.80 -17.08
CA THR A 25 9.41 -1.05 -16.19
C THR A 25 8.59 0.00 -15.47
N ILE A 26 8.67 0.00 -14.14
CA ILE A 26 7.99 0.94 -13.27
C ILE A 26 9.06 1.81 -12.62
N THR A 27 8.94 3.12 -12.80
CA THR A 27 9.82 4.09 -12.14
C THR A 27 9.01 4.83 -11.09
N TYR A 28 9.47 4.79 -9.85
CA TYR A 28 8.82 5.42 -8.70
C TYR A 28 9.33 6.85 -8.48
N VAL A 29 8.59 7.64 -7.68
CA VAL A 29 8.91 9.06 -7.40
C VAL A 29 10.25 9.27 -6.69
N ASN A 30 10.77 8.23 -6.02
CA ASN A 30 12.10 8.24 -5.40
C ASN A 30 13.23 7.88 -6.37
N GLY A 31 12.92 7.64 -7.66
CA GLY A 31 13.86 7.20 -8.68
C GLY A 31 14.13 5.70 -8.70
N ALA A 32 13.51 4.91 -7.82
CA ALA A 32 13.64 3.46 -7.86
C ALA A 32 12.97 2.89 -9.12
N GLU A 33 13.65 1.96 -9.78
CA GLU A 33 13.14 1.25 -10.94
C GLU A 33 12.89 -0.22 -10.63
N GLU A 34 11.75 -0.73 -11.07
CA GLU A 34 11.38 -2.13 -10.96
C GLU A 34 11.10 -2.68 -12.35
N VAL A 35 11.74 -3.79 -12.71
CA VAL A 35 11.48 -4.47 -13.99
C VAL A 35 10.74 -5.77 -13.75
N VAL A 36 9.65 -5.91 -14.49
CA VAL A 36 8.67 -6.97 -14.35
C VAL A 36 8.66 -7.81 -15.60
N ASP A 37 8.70 -9.12 -15.43
CA ASP A 37 8.39 -10.06 -16.49
C ASP A 37 6.87 -10.08 -16.75
N ALA A 38 6.48 -9.59 -17.93
CA ALA A 38 5.08 -9.50 -18.32
C ALA A 38 4.52 -10.84 -18.82
N THR A 39 5.36 -11.85 -19.02
CA THR A 39 4.90 -13.19 -19.44
C THR A 39 4.34 -14.01 -18.28
N SER A 40 4.87 -13.81 -17.08
CA SER A 40 4.53 -14.56 -15.87
C SER A 40 3.70 -13.76 -14.85
N THR A 41 3.63 -12.44 -14.99
CA THR A 41 2.90 -11.58 -14.04
C THR A 41 1.50 -11.24 -14.55
N SER A 42 0.46 -11.58 -13.78
CA SER A 42 -0.92 -11.17 -14.11
C SER A 42 -1.10 -9.66 -13.98
N ALA A 43 -2.01 -9.08 -14.78
CA ALA A 43 -2.34 -7.66 -14.71
C ALA A 43 -2.90 -7.26 -13.33
N HIS A 44 -3.63 -8.16 -12.66
CA HIS A 44 -4.15 -7.93 -11.31
C HIS A 44 -3.02 -7.82 -10.29
N SER A 45 -2.12 -8.81 -10.27
CA SER A 45 -0.98 -8.82 -9.35
C SER A 45 -0.04 -7.64 -9.58
N LEU A 46 0.17 -7.25 -10.85
CA LEU A 46 0.93 -6.05 -11.19
C LEU A 46 0.26 -4.78 -10.63
N ARG A 47 -1.05 -4.64 -10.81
CA ARG A 47 -1.81 -3.51 -10.27
C ARG A 47 -1.70 -3.43 -8.75
N GLU A 48 -1.90 -4.55 -8.06
CA GLU A 48 -1.79 -4.62 -6.60
C GLU A 48 -0.40 -4.22 -6.14
N ARG A 49 0.64 -4.70 -6.83
CA ARG A 49 2.03 -4.36 -6.52
C ARG A 49 2.32 -2.88 -6.68
N ILE A 50 1.89 -2.26 -7.79
CA ILE A 50 2.04 -0.81 -8.01
C ILE A 50 1.33 -0.01 -6.90
N LEU A 51 0.10 -0.39 -6.56
CA LEU A 51 -0.66 0.29 -5.51
C LEU A 51 -0.05 0.11 -4.12
N HIS A 52 0.46 -1.09 -3.81
CA HIS A 52 1.13 -1.37 -2.55
C HIS A 52 2.41 -0.54 -2.40
N ASN A 53 3.29 -0.58 -3.40
CA ASN A 53 4.54 0.19 -3.39
C ASN A 53 4.26 1.69 -3.32
N GLY A 54 3.25 2.19 -4.04
CA GLY A 54 2.81 3.59 -3.97
C GLY A 54 2.44 4.03 -2.54
N ARG A 55 1.66 3.23 -1.81
CA ARG A 55 1.30 3.53 -0.41
C ARG A 55 2.50 3.52 0.53
N MET A 56 3.45 2.60 0.33
CA MET A 56 4.66 2.53 1.14
C MET A 56 5.55 3.77 0.94
N LEU A 57 5.66 4.24 -0.30
CA LEU A 57 6.42 5.45 -0.63
C LEU A 57 5.75 6.72 -0.10
N GLU A 58 4.43 6.80 -0.17
CA GLU A 58 3.68 7.90 0.43
C GLU A 58 3.88 7.94 1.95
N THR A 59 3.80 6.79 2.61
CA THR A 59 4.05 6.68 4.05
C THR A 59 5.49 7.07 4.38
N GLU A 60 6.48 6.53 3.66
CA GLU A 60 7.89 6.92 3.84
C GLU A 60 8.07 8.43 3.74
N LYS A 61 7.43 9.07 2.75
CA LYS A 61 7.45 10.52 2.58
C LYS A 61 6.85 11.24 3.79
N MET A 62 5.71 10.79 4.31
CA MET A 62 5.11 11.39 5.51
C MET A 62 6.05 11.32 6.72
N PHE A 63 6.70 10.18 6.96
CA PHE A 63 7.67 10.03 8.05
C PHE A 63 8.88 10.94 7.85
N ARG A 64 9.45 10.95 6.64
CA ARG A 64 10.58 11.80 6.30
C ARG A 64 10.26 13.29 6.46
N ASP A 65 9.07 13.73 6.00
CA ASP A 65 8.62 15.11 6.11
C ASP A 65 8.40 15.54 7.58
N ALA A 66 8.08 14.59 8.48
CA ALA A 66 8.02 14.80 9.92
C ALA A 66 9.39 14.74 10.63
N GLY A 67 10.48 14.45 9.91
CA GLY A 67 11.81 14.25 10.48
C GLY A 67 12.01 12.88 11.15
N GLU A 68 11.07 11.96 10.97
CA GLU A 68 11.09 10.62 11.55
C GLU A 68 11.70 9.60 10.58
N ARG A 69 12.28 8.52 11.13
CA ARG A 69 12.86 7.44 10.34
C ARG A 69 11.79 6.46 9.86
N TRP A 70 11.96 5.97 8.64
CA TRP A 70 11.17 4.89 8.05
C TRP A 70 12.11 3.77 7.59
N PRO A 71 11.80 2.48 7.84
CA PRO A 71 10.67 1.99 8.64
C PRO A 71 10.83 2.33 10.13
N VAL A 72 9.71 2.47 10.84
CA VAL A 72 9.74 2.65 12.29
C VAL A 72 10.32 1.40 12.93
N LEU A 73 11.46 1.54 13.59
CA LEU A 73 12.07 0.47 14.37
C LEU A 73 11.49 0.54 15.79
N ILE A 74 10.73 -0.48 16.18
CA ILE A 74 10.22 -0.61 17.54
C ILE A 74 11.32 -1.28 18.38
N PRO A 75 11.87 -0.62 19.42
CA PRO A 75 12.85 -1.23 20.31
C PRO A 75 12.30 -2.48 21.02
N GLU A 76 13.17 -3.47 21.28
CA GLU A 76 12.74 -4.69 21.96
C GLU A 76 12.19 -4.43 23.36
N ASP A 77 12.71 -3.42 24.06
CA ASP A 77 12.24 -3.04 25.39
C ASP A 77 10.80 -2.50 25.34
N GLU A 78 10.41 -1.79 24.27
CA GLU A 78 9.02 -1.36 24.06
C GLU A 78 8.08 -2.55 23.79
N LEU A 79 8.57 -3.58 23.09
CA LEU A 79 7.81 -4.81 22.85
C LEU A 79 7.55 -5.60 24.13
N ARG A 80 8.43 -5.50 25.13
CA ARG A 80 8.29 -6.17 26.44
C ARG A 80 7.44 -5.38 27.44
N MET A 81 7.15 -4.11 27.15
CA MET A 81 6.34 -3.29 28.06
C MET A 81 4.87 -3.72 28.01
N PRO A 82 4.23 -4.00 29.16
CA PRO A 82 2.79 -4.22 29.21
C PRO A 82 2.09 -2.89 28.90
N PHE A 83 1.41 -2.81 27.76
CA PHE A 83 0.66 -1.60 27.40
C PHE A 83 -0.67 -1.59 28.17
N PRO A 84 -0.94 -0.59 29.03
CA PRO A 84 -2.17 -0.51 29.81
C PRO A 84 -3.34 -0.15 28.88
N GLY A 85 -3.84 -1.15 28.16
CA GLY A 85 -4.86 -0.98 27.12
C GLY A 85 -5.11 -2.26 26.32
N THR A 86 -4.13 -3.16 26.23
CA THR A 86 -4.35 -4.53 25.78
C THR A 86 -4.84 -5.33 26.97
N LYS A 87 -6.11 -5.74 26.96
CA LYS A 87 -6.62 -6.67 27.99
C LYS A 87 -5.72 -7.91 27.95
N ALA A 88 -5.02 -8.18 29.05
CA ALA A 88 -4.25 -9.40 29.20
C ALA A 88 -5.24 -10.57 29.13
N PHE A 89 -5.23 -11.30 28.01
CA PHE A 89 -5.82 -12.63 27.98
C PHE A 89 -4.86 -13.57 28.72
N ASP A 90 -4.84 -13.45 30.04
CA ASP A 90 -4.25 -14.45 30.91
C ASP A 90 -5.13 -15.71 30.85
N ARG A 91 -4.75 -16.65 29.99
CA ARG A 91 -4.51 -18.04 30.37
C ARG A 91 -4.05 -18.88 29.17
N ALA A 92 -3.00 -19.66 29.46
CA ALA A 92 -2.65 -20.98 28.92
C ALA A 92 -3.13 -21.35 27.51
N VAL A 93 -2.14 -21.71 26.70
CA VAL A 93 -2.21 -22.34 25.38
C VAL A 93 -3.42 -23.26 25.20
N ASP A 94 -4.36 -22.84 24.36
CA ASP A 94 -5.11 -23.69 23.45
C ASP A 94 -5.38 -22.86 22.18
N VAL A 95 -4.82 -23.30 21.05
CA VAL A 95 -5.09 -22.70 19.74
C VAL A 95 -6.46 -23.18 19.31
N GLU A 96 -7.48 -22.38 19.55
CA GLU A 96 -8.75 -22.46 18.84
C GLU A 96 -8.93 -21.19 18.01
N VAL A 97 -8.71 -21.33 16.70
CA VAL A 97 -9.04 -20.28 15.72
C VAL A 97 -10.56 -20.20 15.65
N SER A 98 -11.13 -19.26 16.40
CA SER A 98 -12.51 -18.82 16.23
C SER A 98 -12.53 -17.42 15.63
N GLN A 99 -12.82 -17.36 14.33
CA GLN A 99 -13.21 -16.12 13.68
C GLN A 99 -14.60 -15.72 14.17
N GLU A 100 -14.72 -14.60 14.90
CA GLU A 100 -15.98 -13.84 14.98
C GLU A 100 -15.69 -12.40 15.47
N LYS A 101 -15.71 -11.47 14.50
CA LYS A 101 -16.31 -10.13 14.64
C LYS A 101 -15.68 -9.14 15.65
N GLN A 102 -14.79 -8.28 15.15
CA GLN A 102 -14.59 -6.94 15.73
C GLN A 102 -14.80 -5.83 14.69
N LYS A 103 -16.08 -5.62 14.40
CA LYS A 103 -16.64 -4.40 13.83
C LYS A 103 -16.61 -3.31 14.91
N LYS A 104 -15.74 -2.30 14.74
CA LYS A 104 -15.90 -0.86 15.07
C LYS A 104 -14.63 -0.22 15.66
N ARG A 105 -13.90 0.47 14.79
CA ARG A 105 -13.73 1.93 14.83
C ARG A 105 -13.20 2.37 13.48
N ALA A 106 -14.11 2.46 12.51
CA ALA A 106 -13.85 3.31 11.35
C ALA A 106 -13.78 4.73 11.89
N SER A 107 -12.59 5.32 11.87
CA SER A 107 -12.42 6.76 11.95
C SER A 107 -13.25 7.35 10.82
N GLU A 108 -14.20 8.19 11.20
CA GLU A 108 -15.10 8.92 10.33
C GLU A 108 -14.28 9.83 9.39
N CYS A 109 -13.87 9.31 8.24
CA CYS A 109 -13.47 10.12 7.10
C CYS A 109 -14.76 10.45 6.32
N GLU A 110 -15.45 11.51 6.73
CA GLU A 110 -16.63 12.00 6.03
C GLU A 110 -16.20 12.67 4.71
N ILE A 111 -16.27 11.95 3.60
CA ILE A 111 -16.06 12.53 2.26
C ILE A 111 -17.40 13.10 1.78
N LYS A 112 -17.60 14.41 1.97
CA LYS A 112 -18.74 15.16 1.43
C LYS A 112 -18.53 15.49 -0.05
N ILE A 113 -19.17 14.73 -0.94
CA ILE A 113 -19.23 15.05 -2.39
C ILE A 113 -20.56 15.75 -2.68
N LYS A 114 -20.50 17.02 -3.06
CA LYS A 114 -21.68 17.82 -3.45
C LYS A 114 -21.71 17.95 -4.97
N MET A 115 -22.55 17.15 -5.64
CA MET A 115 -22.78 17.28 -7.08
C MET A 115 -23.93 18.26 -7.33
N LYS A 116 -23.68 19.28 -8.15
CA LYS A 116 -24.69 20.24 -8.62
C LYS A 116 -24.97 19.92 -10.09
N TYR A 117 -26.16 19.43 -10.39
CA TYR A 117 -26.60 19.26 -11.76
C TYR A 117 -27.14 20.60 -12.27
N PHE A 118 -26.59 21.10 -13.37
CA PHE A 118 -27.24 22.13 -14.17
C PHE A 118 -28.11 21.39 -15.20
N GLY A 119 -29.39 21.75 -15.24
CA GLY A 119 -30.37 21.25 -16.21
C GLY A 119 -30.22 21.88 -17.59
#